data_AF-A0A1I4E6Q7-F1
#
_entry.id   AF-A0A1I4E6Q7-F1
#
_cell.length_a   1.000
_cell.length_b   1.000
_cell.length_c   1.000
_cell.angle_alpha   90.00
_cell.angle_beta   90.00
_cell.angle_gamma   90.00
#
_symmetry.space_group_name_H-M   'P 1'
#
loop_
_entity.id
_entity.type
_entity.pdbx_description
1 polymer ?
#
loop_
_entity_poly.entity_id
_entity_poly.type
_entity_poly.pdbx_seq_one_letter_code
_entity_poly.pdbx_strand_id
1 'polypeptide(L)'
;MIRDIPVKGERYKDILGEVFEIIAIARHTENYEELVVYSPVEEPSKVVASPLPIFMKQALEKVKEQDTKEEISDDLAGVSPMLLEFLDAETYEEKLAVFDRMKNSITDDIIDSIAVSLDTEVEKAPIEERYRQIREILLMQEKYETTRLR
;
A
#
# COMPACT_ATOMS: atom_id res chain seq x y z
N MET A 1 3.83 20.95 24.11
CA MET A 1 3.63 19.84 23.17
C MET A 1 2.37 20.14 22.40
N ILE A 2 2.50 20.45 21.11
CA ILE A 2 1.36 20.69 20.22
C ILE A 2 0.76 19.32 19.95
N ARG A 3 -0.48 19.07 20.37
CA ARG A 3 -1.22 17.87 19.94
C ARG A 3 -1.61 18.13 18.49
N ASP A 4 -1.00 17.41 17.55
CA ASP A 4 -1.26 17.59 16.13
C ASP A 4 -2.76 17.43 15.84
N ILE A 5 -3.33 18.42 15.16
CA ILE A 5 -4.74 18.41 14.75
C ILE A 5 -4.89 17.30 13.70
N PRO A 6 -5.91 16.42 13.82
CA PRO A 6 -6.14 15.36 12.86
C PRO A 6 -6.33 15.93 11.45
N VAL A 7 -5.72 15.30 10.44
CA VAL A 7 -5.89 15.70 9.04
C VAL A 7 -6.79 14.73 8.28
N LYS A 8 -7.40 15.22 7.20
CA LYS A 8 -8.22 14.40 6.32
C LYS A 8 -7.43 13.19 5.81
N GLY A 9 -8.04 12.01 5.91
CA GLY A 9 -7.48 10.71 5.51
C GLY A 9 -6.81 9.96 6.66
N GLU A 10 -6.62 10.56 7.83
CA GLU A 10 -6.04 9.84 8.97
C GLU A 10 -7.02 8.87 9.59
N ARG A 11 -6.51 7.76 10.14
CA ARG A 11 -7.32 6.78 10.87
C ARG A 11 -7.01 6.80 12.36
N TYR A 12 -8.05 6.67 13.16
CA TYR A 12 -7.99 6.66 14.62
C TYR A 12 -8.76 5.46 15.14
N LYS A 13 -8.25 4.84 16.20
CA LYS A 13 -8.88 3.71 16.86
C LYS A 13 -9.25 4.12 18.27
N ASP A 14 -10.47 3.81 18.69
CA ASP A 14 -10.91 4.07 20.05
C ASP A 14 -10.55 2.95 21.04
N ILE A 15 -10.94 3.15 22.30
CA ILE A 15 -10.75 2.17 23.38
C ILE A 15 -11.59 0.90 23.22
N LEU A 16 -12.65 0.94 22.41
CA LEU A 16 -13.50 -0.22 22.11
C LEU A 16 -12.93 -1.05 20.96
N GLY A 17 -12.00 -0.47 20.21
CA GLY A 17 -11.33 -1.06 19.07
C GLY A 17 -11.93 -0.68 17.73
N GLU A 18 -12.92 0.20 17.70
CA GLU A 18 -13.55 0.72 16.48
C GLU A 18 -12.59 1.69 15.80
N VAL A 19 -12.44 1.54 14.48
CA VAL A 19 -11.57 2.37 13.66
C VAL A 19 -12.40 3.39 12.89
N PHE A 20 -11.97 4.63 12.95
CA PHE A 20 -12.60 5.78 12.32
C PHE A 20 -11.62 6.46 11.36
N GLU A 21 -12.13 6.91 10.22
CA GLU A 21 -11.37 7.71 9.26
C GLU A 21 -11.79 9.17 9.34
N ILE A 22 -10.82 10.08 9.39
CA ILE A 22 -11.04 11.52 9.37
C ILE A 22 -11.39 11.96 7.96
N ILE A 23 -12.62 12.45 7.78
CA ILE A 23 -13.09 12.95 6.49
C ILE A 23 -12.70 14.42 6.31
N ALA A 24 -12.84 15.24 7.35
CA ALA A 24 -12.54 16.66 7.31
C ALA A 24 -12.51 17.29 8.71
N ILE A 25 -11.92 18.48 8.80
CA ILE A 25 -12.13 19.40 9.92
C ILE A 25 -13.12 20.47 9.47
N ALA A 26 -14.25 20.54 10.15
CA ALA A 26 -15.29 21.53 9.93
C ALA A 26 -15.23 22.60 11.02
N ARG A 27 -15.77 23.79 10.73
CA ARG A 27 -15.91 24.85 11.72
C ARG A 27 -17.39 25.15 11.94
N HIS A 28 -17.84 25.10 13.19
CA HIS A 28 -19.22 25.38 13.55
C HIS A 28 -19.56 26.85 13.28
N THR A 29 -20.65 27.12 12.57
CA THR A 29 -20.98 28.49 12.13
C THR A 29 -21.49 29.37 13.26
N GLU A 30 -22.09 28.80 14.29
CA GLU A 30 -22.67 29.58 15.41
C GLU A 30 -21.64 29.86 16.50
N ASN A 31 -20.83 28.86 16.84
CA ASN A 31 -19.90 28.93 17.99
C ASN A 31 -18.44 29.07 17.56
N TYR A 32 -18.14 28.97 16.25
CA TYR A 32 -16.79 29.01 15.69
C TYR A 32 -15.84 27.90 16.17
N GLU A 33 -16.38 26.86 16.83
CA GLU A 33 -15.64 25.70 17.31
C GLU A 33 -15.21 24.78 16.16
N GLU A 34 -14.04 24.17 16.30
CA GLU A 34 -13.54 23.17 15.34
C GLU A 34 -14.14 21.80 15.65
N LEU A 35 -14.72 21.18 14.62
CA LEU A 35 -15.34 19.88 14.67
C LEU A 35 -14.56 18.92 13.77
N VAL A 36 -14.21 17.76 14.28
CA VAL A 36 -13.63 16.67 13.51
C VAL A 36 -14.78 15.84 12.94
N VAL A 37 -14.84 15.75 11.61
CA VAL A 37 -15.81 14.93 10.88
C VAL A 37 -15.14 13.61 10.53
N TYR A 38 -15.71 12.50 10.98
CA TYR A 38 -15.16 11.17 10.80
C TYR A 38 -16.26 10.13 10.56
N SER A 39 -15.91 9.02 9.93
CA SER A 39 -16.80 7.87 9.73
C SER A 39 -16.15 6.57 10.23
N PRO A 40 -16.91 5.65 10.86
CA PRO A 40 -16.42 4.31 11.14
C PRO A 40 -16.04 3.61 9.83
N VAL A 41 -14.91 2.91 9.82
CA VAL A 41 -14.48 2.11 8.67
C VAL A 41 -15.45 0.96 8.39
N GLU A 42 -16.06 0.41 9.44
CA GLU A 42 -17.07 -0.67 9.32
C GLU A 42 -18.40 -0.17 8.73
N GLU A 43 -18.76 1.09 8.97
CA GLU A 43 -20.01 1.70 8.50
C GLU A 43 -19.73 3.08 7.86
N PRO A 44 -19.14 3.12 6.66
CA PRO A 44 -18.73 4.38 6.01
C PRO A 44 -19.91 5.31 5.69
N SER A 45 -21.13 4.76 5.64
CA SER A 45 -22.37 5.53 5.47
C SER A 45 -22.72 6.41 6.69
N LYS A 46 -22.15 6.13 7.86
CA LYS A 46 -22.43 6.83 9.11
C LYS A 46 -21.35 7.86 9.39
N VAL A 47 -21.54 9.07 8.86
CA VAL A 47 -20.64 10.21 9.12
C VAL A 47 -21.08 10.93 10.38
N VAL A 48 -20.15 11.12 11.32
CA VAL A 48 -20.37 11.82 12.59
C VAL A 48 -19.39 12.99 12.74
N ALA A 49 -19.75 13.95 13.58
CA ALA A 49 -18.89 15.10 13.89
C ALA A 49 -18.76 15.26 15.40
N SER A 50 -17.54 15.49 15.89
CA SER A 50 -17.26 15.70 17.32
C SER A 50 -16.33 16.90 17.50
N PRO A 51 -16.49 17.72 18.56
CA PRO A 51 -15.57 18.81 18.84
C PRO A 51 -14.13 18.32 18.94
N LEU A 52 -13.22 19.00 18.23
CA LEU A 52 -11.79 18.72 18.22
C LEU A 52 -11.18 18.48 19.62
N PRO A 53 -11.44 19.32 20.64
CA PRO A 53 -10.88 19.08 21.97
C PRO A 53 -11.41 17.81 22.65
N ILE A 54 -12.64 17.40 22.34
CA ILE A 54 -13.25 16.16 22.87
C ILE A 54 -12.69 14.96 22.13
N PHE A 55 -12.60 15.04 20.80
CA PHE A 55 -11.98 14.03 19.95
C PHE A 55 -10.55 13.74 20.40
N MET A 56 -9.72 14.77 20.57
CA MET A 56 -8.33 14.64 21.01
C MET A 56 -8.15 14.24 22.49
N LYS A 57 -9.22 14.27 23.29
CA LYS A 57 -9.20 13.84 24.71
C LYS A 57 -9.71 12.42 24.88
N GLN A 58 -10.60 11.96 24.01
CA GLN A 58 -10.90 10.53 23.91
C GLN A 58 -9.58 9.82 23.65
N ALA A 59 -9.36 8.69 24.32
CA ALA A 59 -8.14 7.90 24.21
C ALA A 59 -8.10 7.20 22.84
N LEU A 60 -8.02 8.00 21.79
CA LEU A 60 -7.92 7.60 20.41
C LEU A 60 -6.45 7.36 20.12
N GLU A 61 -6.10 6.12 19.80
CA GLU A 61 -4.80 5.81 19.26
C GLU A 61 -4.83 6.09 17.77
N LYS A 62 -3.99 7.03 17.32
CA LYS A 62 -3.79 7.28 15.89
C LYS A 62 -3.30 5.97 15.29
N VAL A 63 -4.13 5.36 14.45
CA VAL A 63 -3.72 4.23 13.65
C VAL A 63 -2.83 4.82 12.59
N LYS A 64 -1.53 4.71 12.80
CA LYS A 64 -0.61 4.82 11.69
C LYS A 64 -1.00 3.70 10.74
N GLU A 65 -1.73 4.04 9.69
CA GLU A 65 -1.52 3.32 8.45
C GLU A 65 -0.01 3.34 8.27
N GLN A 66 0.58 2.16 8.26
CA GLN A 66 1.92 1.99 7.73
C GLN A 66 1.81 2.36 6.26
N ASP A 67 1.82 3.67 5.98
CA ASP A 67 2.52 4.19 4.83
C ASP A 67 3.97 3.80 5.11
N THR A 68 4.30 2.60 4.64
CA THR A 68 5.64 2.19 4.28
C THR A 68 6.11 3.21 3.26
N LYS A 69 6.62 4.34 3.75
CA LYS A 69 7.38 5.28 2.94
C LYS A 69 8.74 5.45 3.59
N GLU A 70 9.64 4.60 3.09
CA GLU A 70 11.03 4.92 2.81
C GLU A 70 11.81 5.63 3.92
N GLU A 71 12.28 4.85 4.88
CA GLU A 71 13.70 4.87 5.25
C GLU A 71 14.16 3.41 5.31
N ILE A 72 14.39 2.79 4.15
CA ILE A 72 15.06 1.50 4.07
C ILE A 72 16.56 1.79 4.03
N SER A 73 17.13 2.02 5.21
CA SER A 73 18.51 1.66 5.46
C SER A 73 18.52 0.21 5.95
N ASP A 74 18.97 -0.66 5.04
CA ASP A 74 19.60 -1.97 5.23
C ASP A 74 18.95 -3.06 6.11
N ASP A 75 19.12 -4.28 5.60
CA ASP A 75 19.00 -5.58 6.26
C ASP A 75 17.60 -6.26 6.33
N LEU A 76 17.27 -6.88 5.20
CA LEU A 76 16.87 -8.31 5.09
C LEU A 76 15.54 -8.84 5.68
N ALA A 77 14.57 -8.03 6.09
CA ALA A 77 13.36 -8.55 6.77
C ALA A 77 11.99 -8.15 6.18
N GLY A 78 11.91 -7.84 4.88
CA GLY A 78 10.67 -7.34 4.26
C GLY A 78 10.37 -7.82 2.84
N VAL A 79 10.90 -8.98 2.42
CA VAL A 79 10.59 -9.52 1.09
C VAL A 79 9.10 -9.86 1.07
N SER A 80 8.33 -9.19 0.19
CA SER A 80 6.90 -9.47 0.06
C SER A 80 6.72 -10.96 -0.20
N PRO A 81 5.79 -11.65 0.49
CA PRO A 81 5.62 -13.10 0.35
C PRO A 81 5.37 -13.52 -1.10
N MET A 82 4.76 -12.63 -1.89
CA MET A 82 4.53 -12.85 -3.32
C MET A 82 5.81 -12.71 -4.17
N LEU A 83 6.76 -11.83 -3.80
CA LEU A 83 8.07 -11.77 -4.46
C LEU A 83 8.90 -13.02 -4.13
N LEU A 84 8.78 -13.54 -2.91
CA LEU A 84 9.40 -14.81 -2.54
C LEU A 84 8.84 -15.96 -3.40
N GLU A 85 7.51 -16.02 -3.56
CA GLU A 85 6.83 -17.00 -4.42
C GLU A 85 7.28 -16.91 -5.89
N PHE A 86 7.58 -15.70 -6.38
CA PHE A 86 8.14 -15.51 -7.72
C PHE A 86 9.57 -16.02 -7.85
N LEU A 87 10.41 -15.81 -6.83
CA LEU A 87 11.80 -16.27 -6.81
C LEU A 87 11.90 -17.79 -6.65
N ASP A 88 10.97 -18.40 -5.91
CA ASP A 88 10.88 -19.86 -5.72
C ASP A 88 10.30 -20.60 -6.94
N ALA A 89 9.63 -19.89 -7.86
CA ALA A 89 9.09 -20.48 -9.07
C ALA A 89 10.22 -20.99 -9.99
N GLU A 90 10.20 -22.29 -10.30
CA GLU A 90 11.21 -22.95 -11.13
C GLU A 90 10.97 -22.72 -12.62
N THR A 91 9.71 -22.51 -13.03
CA THR A 91 9.33 -22.33 -14.44
C THR A 91 8.87 -20.90 -14.74
N TYR A 92 9.07 -20.46 -15.99
CA TYR A 92 8.60 -19.15 -16.44
C TYR A 92 7.06 -19.04 -16.46
N GLU A 93 6.35 -20.17 -16.62
CA GLU A 93 4.89 -20.25 -16.52
C GLU A 93 4.41 -19.93 -15.10
N GLU A 94 5.06 -20.52 -14.08
CA GLU A 94 4.77 -20.24 -12.67
C GLU A 94 5.14 -18.80 -12.30
N LYS A 95 6.31 -18.31 -12.78
CA LYS A 95 6.70 -16.90 -12.61
C LYS A 95 5.65 -15.95 -13.19
N LEU A 96 5.12 -16.23 -14.37
CA LEU A 96 4.03 -15.47 -14.98
C LEU A 96 2.74 -15.53 -14.16
N ALA A 97 2.39 -16.70 -13.63
CA ALA A 97 1.20 -16.87 -12.81
C ALA A 97 1.28 -16.07 -11.50
N VAL A 98 2.43 -16.10 -10.83
CA VAL A 98 2.69 -15.29 -9.63
C VAL A 98 2.69 -13.80 -9.99
N PHE A 99 3.34 -13.43 -11.09
CA PHE A 99 3.40 -12.04 -11.55
C PHE A 99 2.02 -11.47 -11.92
N ASP A 100 1.18 -12.24 -12.62
CA ASP A 100 -0.20 -11.84 -12.96
C ASP A 100 -1.09 -11.74 -11.70
N ARG A 101 -0.86 -12.57 -10.67
CA ARG A 101 -1.52 -12.41 -9.36
C ARG A 101 -1.05 -11.16 -8.61
N MET A 102 0.23 -10.81 -8.74
CA MET A 102 0.84 -9.64 -8.10
C MET A 102 0.44 -8.31 -8.75
N LYS A 103 -0.23 -8.31 -9.92
CA LYS A 103 -0.59 -7.10 -10.66
C LYS A 103 -1.27 -6.00 -9.82
N ASN A 104 -2.11 -6.37 -8.84
CA ASN A 104 -2.83 -5.40 -7.99
C ASN A 104 -1.99 -4.84 -6.83
N SER A 105 -0.89 -5.51 -6.49
CA SER A 105 0.00 -5.13 -5.37
C SER A 105 1.42 -4.86 -5.85
N ILE A 106 1.60 -4.64 -7.16
CA ILE A 106 2.92 -4.41 -7.73
C ILE A 106 3.39 -3.01 -7.37
N THR A 107 4.64 -2.93 -6.92
CA THR A 107 5.31 -1.69 -6.52
C THR A 107 6.62 -1.56 -7.29
N ASP A 108 7.14 -0.35 -7.48
CA ASP A 108 8.42 -0.14 -8.18
C ASP A 108 9.55 -1.01 -7.61
N ASP A 109 9.65 -1.15 -6.28
CA ASP A 109 10.67 -1.99 -5.63
C ASP A 109 10.58 -3.48 -6.02
N ILE A 110 9.36 -3.98 -6.21
CA ILE A 110 9.12 -5.36 -6.63
C ILE A 110 9.56 -5.55 -8.07
N ILE A 111 9.22 -4.59 -8.95
CA ILE A 111 9.64 -4.61 -10.36
C ILE A 111 11.14 -4.54 -10.47
N ASP A 112 11.80 -3.66 -9.72
CA ASP A 112 13.26 -3.53 -9.69
C ASP A 112 13.92 -4.83 -9.19
N SER A 113 13.38 -5.43 -8.13
CA SER A 113 13.87 -6.72 -7.61
C SER A 113 13.72 -7.86 -8.63
N ILE A 114 12.59 -7.91 -9.35
CA ILE A 114 12.36 -8.91 -10.41
C ILE A 114 13.26 -8.64 -11.61
N ALA A 115 13.45 -7.38 -11.99
CA ALA A 115 14.31 -6.99 -13.09
C ALA A 115 15.76 -7.43 -12.85
N VAL A 116 16.27 -7.25 -11.62
CA VAL A 116 17.58 -7.75 -11.19
C VAL A 116 17.64 -9.28 -11.24
N SER A 117 16.60 -9.98 -10.79
CA SER A 117 16.54 -11.45 -10.82
C SER A 117 16.50 -12.04 -12.23
N LEU A 118 15.84 -11.35 -13.16
CA LEU A 118 15.75 -11.74 -14.58
C LEU A 118 16.92 -11.21 -15.43
N ASP A 119 17.89 -10.52 -14.82
CA ASP A 119 19.02 -9.87 -15.48
C ASP A 119 18.57 -8.99 -16.67
N THR A 120 17.51 -8.19 -16.43
CA THR A 120 16.88 -7.36 -17.45
C THR A 120 16.83 -5.89 -17.02
N GLU A 121 17.02 -4.99 -17.98
CA GLU A 121 16.88 -3.57 -17.77
C GLU A 121 15.46 -3.14 -18.12
N VAL A 122 14.72 -2.67 -17.12
CA VAL A 122 13.40 -2.07 -17.30
C VAL A 122 13.56 -0.57 -17.34
N GLU A 123 13.07 0.08 -18.40
CA GLU A 123 13.14 1.54 -18.50
C GLU A 123 12.32 2.21 -17.40
N LYS A 124 12.72 3.43 -17.00
CA LYS A 124 11.96 4.26 -16.06
C LYS A 124 10.69 4.78 -16.72
N ALA A 125 9.67 3.92 -16.72
CA ALA A 125 8.34 4.15 -17.24
C ALA A 125 7.32 4.08 -16.09
N PRO A 126 6.07 4.54 -16.28
CA PRO A 126 5.01 4.28 -15.30
C PRO A 126 4.87 2.78 -15.02
N ILE A 127 4.47 2.45 -13.79
CA ILE A 127 4.44 1.07 -13.27
C ILE A 127 3.68 0.07 -14.18
N GLU A 128 2.62 0.51 -14.86
CA GLU A 128 1.88 -0.30 -15.83
C GLU A 128 2.73 -0.70 -17.05
N GLU A 129 3.56 0.22 -17.53
CA GLU A 129 4.43 -0.02 -18.68
C GLU A 129 5.61 -0.91 -18.28
N ARG A 130 6.18 -0.68 -17.09
CA ARG A 130 7.23 -1.54 -16.52
C ARG A 130 6.73 -2.97 -16.31
N TYR A 131 5.51 -3.12 -15.77
CA TYR A 131 4.83 -4.42 -15.65
C TYR A 131 4.71 -5.11 -17.01
N ARG A 132 4.27 -4.38 -18.04
CA ARG A 132 4.13 -4.92 -19.39
C ARG A 132 5.47 -5.39 -19.95
N GLN A 133 6.54 -4.61 -19.77
CA GLN A 133 7.89 -4.98 -20.23
C GLN A 133 8.36 -6.29 -19.59
N ILE A 134 8.30 -6.41 -18.26
CA ILE A 134 8.68 -7.65 -17.56
C ILE A 134 7.82 -8.83 -18.03
N ARG A 135 6.52 -8.62 -18.24
CA ARG A 135 5.61 -9.66 -18.73
C ARG A 135 5.98 -10.14 -20.13
N GLU A 136 6.34 -9.23 -21.03
CA GLU A 136 6.80 -9.58 -22.38
C GLU A 136 8.14 -10.33 -22.36
N ILE A 137 9.05 -9.95 -21.46
CA ILE A 137 10.32 -10.65 -21.25
C ILE A 137 10.08 -12.08 -20.76
N LEU A 138 9.23 -12.26 -19.74
CA LEU A 138 8.88 -13.59 -19.21
C LEU A 138 8.26 -14.49 -20.29
N LEU A 139 7.35 -13.94 -21.11
CA LEU A 139 6.77 -14.67 -22.25
C LEU A 139 7.80 -15.05 -23.32
N MET A 140 8.77 -14.17 -23.59
CA MET A 140 9.84 -14.47 -24.54
C MET A 140 10.78 -15.57 -24.01
N GLN A 141 11.10 -15.54 -22.72
CA GLN A 141 11.95 -16.54 -22.06
C GLN A 141 11.26 -17.91 -21.95
N GLU A 142 9.97 -17.94 -21.62
CA GLU A 142 9.14 -19.17 -21.64
C GLU A 142 9.21 -19.88 -23.00
N LYS A 143 9.11 -19.10 -24.08
CA LYS A 143 9.17 -19.63 -25.45
C LYS A 143 10.57 -20.14 -25.83
N TYR A 144 11.62 -19.55 -25.28
CA TYR A 144 13.02 -19.95 -25.53
C TYR A 144 13.44 -21.19 -24.73
N GLU A 145 12.99 -21.33 -23.48
CA GLU A 145 13.23 -22.50 -22.63
C GLU A 145 12.59 -23.78 -23.19
N THR A 146 11.37 -23.66 -23.71
CA THR A 146 10.69 -24.76 -24.41
C THR A 146 11.46 -25.24 -25.65
N THR A 147 12.28 -24.36 -26.23
CA THR A 147 13.07 -24.66 -27.44
C THR A 147 14.45 -25.23 -27.10
N ARG A 148 14.95 -25.06 -25.86
CA ARG A 148 16.30 -25.51 -25.44
C ARG A 148 16.36 -26.93 -24.87
N LEU A 149 15.22 -27.52 -24.50
CA LEU A 149 15.13 -28.87 -23.92
C LEU A 149 14.69 -29.97 -24.92
N ARG A 150 15.02 -29.82 -26.20
CA ARG A 150 14.89 -30.91 -27.18
C ARG A 150 16.23 -31.36 -27.74
#